data_AF-A0A2V8UT43-F1
#
_entry.id   AF-A0A2V8UT43-F1
#
_cell.length_a   1.000
_cell.length_b   1.000
_cell.length_c   1.000
_cell.angle_alpha   90.00
_cell.angle_beta   90.00
_cell.angle_gamma   90.00
#
_symmetry.space_group_name_H-M   'P 1'
#
loop_
_entity.id
_entity.type
_entity.pdbx_description
1 polymer ?
#
loop_
_entity_poly.entity_id
_entity_poly.type
_entity_poly.pdbx_seq_one_letter_code
_entity_poly.pdbx_strand_id
1 'polypeptide(L)'
;METTVLFYAPSTMPRGWTKTDLWDSAVAIPGVRVLDDAEGSTARRFGVHTSGQTLLYDASRHLVFNGGITAFRGHSGDNDGRDEIVALLRGETPPRRGTPVFGCALFEEQ
;
A
#
# COMPACT_ATOMS: atom_id res chain seq x y z
N MET A 1 -5.97 12.00 9.88
CA MET A 1 -5.17 11.16 8.97
C MET A 1 -6.14 10.35 8.15
N GLU A 2 -5.98 10.31 6.83
CA GLU A 2 -6.81 9.51 5.93
C GLU A 2 -5.99 8.32 5.45
N THR A 3 -6.56 7.12 5.52
CA THR A 3 -5.94 5.89 5.00
C THR A 3 -6.80 5.34 3.88
N THR A 4 -6.20 5.12 2.71
CA THR A 4 -6.88 4.54 1.55
C THR A 4 -6.16 3.28 1.10
N VAL A 5 -6.91 2.21 0.86
CA VAL A 5 -6.44 0.97 0.25
C VAL A 5 -6.99 0.90 -1.17
N LEU A 6 -6.10 0.68 -2.13
CA LEU A 6 -6.41 0.61 -3.55
C LEU A 6 -6.30 -0.83 -4.04
N PHE A 7 -7.36 -1.35 -4.63
CA PHE A 7 -7.38 -2.65 -5.28
C PHE A 7 -7.25 -2.47 -6.78
N TYR A 8 -6.17 -2.98 -7.36
CA TYR A 8 -5.97 -2.96 -8.81
C TYR A 8 -7.18 -3.57 -9.52
N ALA A 9 -7.76 -2.87 -10.49
CA ALA A 9 -8.96 -3.31 -11.19
C ALA A 9 -8.73 -3.24 -12.70
N PRO A 10 -8.33 -4.36 -13.35
CA PRO A 10 -8.16 -4.41 -14.79
C PRO A 10 -9.54 -4.52 -15.49
N SER A 11 -9.69 -3.81 -16.59
CA SER A 11 -10.86 -3.76 -17.48
C SER A 11 -11.11 -5.07 -18.22
N THR A 12 -10.09 -5.93 -18.31
CA THR A 12 -10.20 -7.29 -18.85
C THR A 12 -10.92 -8.26 -17.91
N MET A 13 -11.06 -7.91 -16.62
CA MET A 13 -11.75 -8.72 -15.62
C MET A 13 -13.20 -8.26 -15.43
N PRO A 14 -14.10 -9.18 -15.01
CA PRO A 14 -15.50 -8.83 -14.79
C PRO A 14 -15.68 -7.83 -13.64
N ARG A 15 -16.83 -7.13 -13.66
CA ARG A 15 -17.23 -6.27 -12.54
C ARG A 15 -17.25 -7.07 -11.25
N GLY A 16 -16.73 -6.48 -10.18
CA GLY A 16 -16.66 -7.12 -8.86
C GLY A 16 -15.47 -8.07 -8.69
N TRP A 17 -14.56 -8.19 -9.66
CA TRP A 17 -13.35 -9.01 -9.54
C TRP A 17 -12.52 -8.71 -8.28
N THR A 18 -12.49 -7.46 -7.83
CA THR A 18 -11.78 -7.05 -6.61
C THR A 18 -12.49 -7.48 -5.32
N LYS A 19 -13.77 -7.84 -5.37
CA LYS A 19 -14.60 -8.18 -4.19
C LYS A 19 -14.33 -9.61 -3.76
N THR A 20 -13.25 -9.76 -3.02
CA THR A 20 -12.73 -11.00 -2.44
C THR A 20 -12.66 -10.88 -0.92
N ASP A 21 -12.30 -11.95 -0.22
CA ASP A 21 -12.09 -11.91 1.24
C ASP A 21 -11.07 -10.83 1.66
N LEU A 22 -10.09 -10.50 0.81
CA LEU A 22 -9.13 -9.43 1.07
C LEU A 22 -9.79 -8.04 1.04
N TRP A 23 -10.73 -7.83 0.12
CA TRP A 23 -11.53 -6.60 0.07
C TRP A 23 -12.38 -6.46 1.33
N ASP A 24 -13.08 -7.52 1.71
CA ASP A 24 -13.94 -7.50 2.90
C ASP A 24 -13.11 -7.25 4.18
N SER A 25 -11.92 -7.86 4.26
CA SER A 25 -10.97 -7.61 5.34
C SER A 25 -10.52 -6.14 5.41
N ALA A 26 -10.23 -5.52 4.26
CA ALA A 26 -9.83 -4.11 4.20
C ALA A 26 -10.98 -3.17 4.57
N VAL A 27 -12.21 -3.47 4.11
CA VAL A 27 -13.42 -2.69 4.43
C VAL A 27 -13.76 -2.75 5.92
N ALA A 28 -13.45 -3.87 6.58
CA ALA A 28 -13.69 -4.03 8.01
C ALA A 28 -12.78 -3.16 8.90
N ILE A 29 -11.72 -2.54 8.35
CA ILE A 29 -10.78 -1.72 9.13
C ILE A 29 -11.40 -0.33 9.37
N PRO A 30 -11.63 0.09 10.63
CA PRO A 30 -12.19 1.40 10.93
C PRO A 30 -11.34 2.54 10.38
N GLY A 31 -11.97 3.49 9.69
CA GLY A 31 -11.31 4.67 9.12
C GLY A 31 -10.54 4.44 7.82
N VAL A 32 -10.52 3.21 7.29
CA VAL A 32 -9.94 2.91 5.97
C VAL A 32 -10.97 3.10 4.88
N ARG A 33 -10.60 3.83 3.83
CA ARG A 33 -11.35 3.88 2.58
C ARG A 33 -10.82 2.81 1.63
N VAL A 34 -11.70 2.00 1.06
CA VAL A 34 -11.32 0.98 0.08
C VAL A 34 -11.88 1.37 -1.28
N LEU A 35 -11.02 1.42 -2.29
CA LEU A 35 -11.36 1.86 -3.64
C LEU A 35 -10.79 0.91 -4.69
N ASP A 36 -11.51 0.77 -5.80
CA ASP A 36 -10.96 0.16 -7.01
C ASP A 36 -10.02 1.15 -7.70
N ASP A 37 -8.85 0.69 -8.13
CA ASP A 37 -7.90 1.44 -8.95
C ASP A 37 -7.93 0.95 -10.39
N ALA A 38 -8.83 1.54 -11.17
CA ALA A 38 -9.06 1.19 -12.57
C ALA A 38 -7.75 1.30 -13.36
N GLU A 39 -7.33 0.20 -13.98
CA GLU A 39 -6.07 0.07 -14.74
C GLU A 39 -4.81 0.50 -13.96
N GLY A 40 -4.88 0.55 -12.63
CA GLY A 40 -3.81 1.06 -11.78
C GLY A 40 -3.51 2.55 -11.98
N SER A 41 -4.49 3.34 -12.44
CA SER A 41 -4.32 4.78 -12.75
C SER A 41 -3.73 5.58 -11.59
N THR A 42 -4.16 5.28 -10.36
CA THR A 42 -3.68 5.91 -9.14
C THR A 42 -2.30 5.37 -8.80
N ALA A 43 -2.10 4.06 -8.82
CA ALA A 43 -0.80 3.44 -8.62
C ALA A 43 0.27 4.05 -9.54
N ARG A 44 -0.02 4.22 -10.85
CA ARG A 44 0.89 4.89 -11.80
C ARG A 44 1.19 6.33 -11.42
N ARG A 45 0.16 7.11 -11.07
CA ARG A 45 0.31 8.51 -10.67
C ARG A 45 1.19 8.67 -9.43
N PHE A 46 1.16 7.68 -8.55
CA PHE A 46 1.92 7.67 -7.29
C PHE A 46 3.25 6.91 -7.39
N GLY A 47 3.61 6.35 -8.56
CA GLY A 47 4.85 5.59 -8.74
C GLY A 47 4.88 4.25 -7.99
N VAL A 48 3.71 3.63 -7.84
CA VAL A 48 3.55 2.31 -7.22
C VAL A 48 3.56 1.24 -8.30
N HIS A 49 4.46 0.27 -8.17
CA HIS A 49 4.69 -0.76 -9.19
C HIS A 49 4.45 -2.18 -8.68
N THR A 50 4.42 -2.37 -7.36
CA THR A 50 4.34 -3.70 -6.74
C THR A 50 3.20 -3.75 -5.74
N SER A 51 2.43 -4.85 -5.75
CA SER A 51 1.37 -5.09 -4.77
C SER A 51 1.94 -5.05 -3.35
N GLY A 52 1.30 -4.31 -2.44
CA GLY A 52 1.77 -4.17 -1.04
C GLY A 52 2.74 -3.00 -0.81
N GLN A 53 3.11 -2.26 -1.85
CA GLN A 53 3.83 -1.00 -1.69
C GLN A 53 2.94 0.02 -0.95
N THR A 54 3.51 0.68 0.04
CA THR A 54 2.83 1.62 0.94
C THR A 54 3.54 2.96 0.88
N LEU A 55 2.75 4.03 0.83
CA LEU A 55 3.22 5.41 0.81
C LEU A 55 2.69 6.15 2.04
N LEU A 56 3.55 6.91 2.73
CA LEU A 56 3.14 7.82 3.79
C LEU A 56 3.48 9.26 3.39
N TYR A 57 2.50 10.15 3.54
CA TYR A 57 2.67 11.58 3.32
C TYR A 57 2.51 12.32 4.65
N ASP A 58 3.35 13.33 4.89
CA ASP A 58 3.22 14.22 6.03
C ASP A 58 2.07 15.24 5.83
N ALA A 59 1.80 16.06 6.86
CA ALA A 59 0.77 17.10 6.81
C ALA A 59 1.06 18.20 5.76
N SER A 60 2.33 18.35 5.36
CA SER A 60 2.78 19.26 4.30
C SER A 60 2.76 18.61 2.91
N ARG A 61 2.23 17.39 2.80
CA ARG A 61 2.12 16.59 1.57
C ARG A 61 3.46 16.11 0.99
N HIS A 62 4.50 16.03 1.82
CA HIS A 62 5.75 15.41 1.41
C HIS A 62 5.70 13.89 1.60
N LEU A 63 6.25 13.15 0.64
CA LEU A 63 6.44 11.72 0.75
C LEU A 63 7.53 11.45 1.81
N VAL A 64 7.17 10.80 2.91
CA VAL A 64 8.08 10.50 4.02
C VAL A 64 8.40 9.02 4.17
N PHE A 65 7.63 8.14 3.53
CA PHE A 65 7.91 6.70 3.43
C PHE A 65 7.44 6.17 2.08
N ASN A 66 8.27 5.32 1.47
CA ASN A 66 7.93 4.52 0.29
C ASN A 66 8.55 3.14 0.42
N GLY A 67 7.74 2.11 0.65
CA GLY A 67 8.25 0.76 0.86
C GLY A 67 7.18 -0.27 1.18
N GLY A 68 7.61 -1.49 1.50
CA GLY A 68 6.72 -2.59 1.89
C GLY A 68 6.49 -2.65 3.39
N ILE A 69 5.24 -2.83 3.81
CA ILE A 69 4.88 -3.11 5.22
C ILE A 69 4.65 -4.60 5.47
N THR A 70 5.13 -5.46 4.57
CA THR A 70 5.04 -6.92 4.65
C THR A 70 6.37 -7.48 4.18
N ALA A 71 7.13 -8.08 5.11
CA ALA A 71 8.48 -8.55 4.84
C ALA A 71 8.50 -9.75 3.88
N PHE A 72 7.58 -10.70 4.06
CA PHE A 72 7.28 -11.79 3.13
C PHE A 72 5.94 -12.47 3.50
N ARG A 73 5.41 -13.32 2.60
CA ARG A 73 4.14 -14.03 2.79
C ARG A 73 4.21 -14.97 4.00
N GLY A 74 3.22 -14.89 4.90
CA GLY A 74 3.08 -15.84 6.03
C GLY A 74 3.92 -15.52 7.27
N HIS A 75 4.61 -14.38 7.32
CA HIS A 75 5.32 -13.95 8.53
C HIS A 75 4.45 -13.01 9.37
N SER A 76 4.22 -13.38 10.62
CA SER A 76 3.80 -12.48 11.69
C SER A 76 5.01 -12.19 12.58
N GLY A 77 5.43 -10.94 12.70
CA GLY A 77 6.63 -10.58 13.46
C GLY A 77 7.18 -9.22 13.06
N ASP A 78 8.48 -9.02 13.29
CA ASP A 78 9.19 -7.78 13.03
C ASP A 78 9.04 -7.34 11.56
N ASN A 79 8.75 -6.06 11.38
CA ASN A 79 8.57 -5.49 10.06
C ASN A 79 9.16 -4.09 10.04
N ASP A 80 10.36 -3.97 9.48
CA ASP A 80 11.07 -2.70 9.36
C ASP A 80 10.19 -1.59 8.77
N GLY A 81 9.34 -1.91 7.77
CA GLY A 81 8.47 -0.92 7.14
C GLY A 81 7.37 -0.41 8.06
N ARG A 82 6.75 -1.32 8.82
CA ARG A 82 5.77 -0.97 9.87
C ARG A 82 6.43 -0.12 10.93
N ASP A 83 7.61 -0.51 11.41
CA ASP A 83 8.30 0.19 12.49
C ASP A 83 8.75 1.58 12.04
N GLU A 84 9.20 1.73 10.79
CA GLU A 84 9.50 3.02 10.17
C GLU A 84 8.26 3.93 10.09
N ILE A 85 7.11 3.41 9.64
CA ILE A 85 5.85 4.18 9.62
C ILE A 85 5.44 4.60 11.03
N VAL A 86 5.53 3.70 12.01
CA VAL A 86 5.17 4.01 13.40
C VAL A 86 6.09 5.08 13.98
N ALA A 87 7.40 5.03 13.71
CA ALA A 87 8.35 6.06 14.12
C ALA A 87 8.01 7.43 13.49
N LEU A 88 7.73 7.46 12.18
CA LEU A 88 7.32 8.69 11.48
C LEU A 88 6.03 9.29 12.08
N LEU A 89 5.05 8.45 12.41
CA LEU A 89 3.80 8.89 13.04
C LEU A 89 4.01 9.42 14.47
N ARG A 90 5.08 9.00 15.15
CA ARG A 90 5.50 9.51 16.47
C ARG A 90 6.35 10.78 16.37
N GLY A 91 6.67 11.24 15.17
CA GLY A 91 7.57 12.40 14.95
C GLY A 91 9.05 12.06 15.14
N GLU A 92 9.41 10.78 15.10
CA GLU A 92 10.78 10.31 15.19
C GLU A 92 11.44 10.29 13.81
N THR A 93 12.77 10.25 13.78
CA THR A 93 13.53 10.08 12.53
C THR A 93 13.92 8.62 12.37
N PRO A 94 13.27 7.85 11.49
CA PRO A 94 13.65 6.46 11.24
C PRO A 94 15.04 6.37 10.58
N PRO A 95 15.75 5.24 10.76
CA PRO A 95 17.08 5.04 10.18
C PRO A 95 17.07 4.93 8.65
N ARG A 96 15.93 4.57 8.05
CA ARG A 96 15.67 4.50 6.62
C ARG A 96 14.31 5.12 6.31
N ARG A 97 14.05 5.42 5.04
CA ARG A 97 12.80 6.05 4.55
C ARG A 97 12.03 5.13 3.61
N GLY A 98 12.23 3.82 3.74
CA GLY A 98 11.73 2.82 2.81
C GLY A 98 12.37 1.45 3.00
N THR A 99 11.57 0.44 2.67
CA THR A 99 11.89 -0.98 2.78
C THR A 99 11.56 -1.71 1.48
N PRO A 100 12.21 -2.85 1.19
CA PRO A 100 11.85 -3.67 0.04
C PRO A 100 10.34 -4.01 0.03
N VAL A 101 9.75 -4.01 -1.16
CA VAL A 101 8.35 -4.39 -1.35
C VAL A 101 8.31 -5.82 -1.87
N PHE A 102 7.61 -6.70 -1.15
CA PHE A 102 7.35 -8.06 -1.61
C PHE A 102 5.93 -8.16 -2.18
N GLY A 103 5.81 -8.52 -3.46
CA GLY A 103 4.52 -8.64 -4.12
C GLY A 103 4.62 -8.95 -5.60
N CYS A 104 3.46 -9.07 -6.24
CA CYS A 104 3.36 -9.19 -7.69
C CYS A 104 3.49 -7.80 -8.33
N ALA A 105 4.09 -7.74 -9.52
CA ALA A 105 4.07 -6.53 -10.33
C ALA A 105 2.63 -6.16 -10.68
N LEU A 106 2.29 -4.88 -10.58
CA LEU A 106 0.97 -4.36 -10.97
C LEU A 106 0.85 -4.17 -12.48
N PHE A 107 1.99 -4.00 -13.15
CA PHE A 107 2.10 -3.76 -14.57
C PHE A 107 3.15 -4.70 -15.14
N GLU A 108 3.02 -5.08 -16.41
CA GLU A 108 4.14 -5.68 -17.13
C GLU A 108 5.29 -4.67 -17.21
N GLU A 109 6.51 -5.12 -16.91
CA GLU A 109 7.71 -4.34 -17.20
C GLU A 109 7.82 -4.20 -18.73
N GLN A 110 7.95 -2.97 -19.21
CA GLN A 110 8.27 -2.70 -20.62
C GLN A 110 9.77 -2.88 -20.86
#